data_AF-A0A416WB30-F1
#
_entry.id   AF-A0A416WB30-F1
#
_cell.length_a   1.000
_cell.length_b   1.000
_cell.length_c   1.000
_cell.angle_alpha   90.00
_cell.angle_beta   90.00
_cell.angle_gamma   90.00
#
_symmetry.space_group_name_H-M   'P 1'
#
loop_
_entity.id
_entity.type
_entity.pdbx_description
1 polymer ?
#
loop_
_entity_poly.entity_id
_entity_poly.type
_entity_poly.pdbx_seq_one_letter_code
_entity_poly.pdbx_strand_id
1 'polypeptide(L)' 'MQETKEDKKIKIGQICNKISTVLFVLFFIDVCVIPIMQMEFFLISVAVIVVLFAISCIVGHICLKDYKPE' A
#
# COMPACT_ATOMS: atom_id res chain seq x y z
N MET A 1 -12.38 24.67 -12.52
CA MET A 1 -11.63 23.63 -13.25
C MET A 1 -12.28 22.31 -12.89
N GLN A 2 -13.00 21.69 -13.83
CA GLN A 2 -13.73 20.46 -13.57
C GLN A 2 -12.71 19.32 -13.56
N GLU A 3 -12.45 18.75 -12.38
CA GLU A 3 -11.52 17.64 -12.23
C GLU A 3 -12.05 16.44 -13.03
N THR A 4 -11.27 15.97 -14.00
CA THR A 4 -11.67 14.93 -14.93
C THR A 4 -11.68 13.58 -14.19
N LYS A 5 -12.49 12.61 -14.64
CA LYS A 5 -12.48 11.24 -14.05
C LYS A 5 -11.07 10.61 -14.02
N GLU A 6 -10.21 11.00 -14.95
CA GLU A 6 -8.81 10.56 -15.00
C GLU A 6 -7.95 11.17 -13.89
N ASP A 7 -8.08 12.48 -13.62
CA ASP A 7 -7.36 13.14 -12.52
C ASP A 7 -7.67 12.50 -11.17
N LYS A 8 -8.93 12.10 -10.95
CA LYS A 8 -9.35 11.36 -9.75
C LYS A 8 -8.71 9.97 -9.66
N LYS A 9 -8.65 9.24 -10.78
CA LYS A 9 -8.00 7.93 -10.83
C LYS A 9 -6.51 8.05 -10.51
N ILE A 10 -5.82 9.03 -11.09
CA ILE A 10 -4.39 9.26 -10.89
C ILE A 10 -4.11 9.59 -9.42
N LYS A 11 -4.89 10.49 -8.80
CA LYS A 11 -4.77 10.81 -7.37
C LYS A 11 -4.94 9.58 -6.48
N ILE A 12 -5.94 8.73 -6.76
CA ILE A 12 -6.17 7.47 -6.02
C ILE A 12 -4.97 6.52 -6.18
N GLY A 13 -4.45 6.39 -7.39
CA GLY A 13 -3.26 5.57 -7.68
C GLY A 13 -2.02 6.06 -6.93
N GLN A 14 -1.76 7.36 -6.94
CA GLN A 14 -0.66 7.97 -6.20
C GLN A 14 -0.79 7.78 -4.68
N ILE A 15 -2.01 7.92 -4.14
CA ILE A 15 -2.29 7.66 -2.72
C ILE A 15 -2.06 6.18 -2.39
N CYS A 16 -2.55 5.24 -3.22
CA CYS A 16 -2.32 3.82 -3.02
C CYS A 16 -0.84 3.45 -3.07
N ASN A 17 -0.07 4.08 -3.96
CA ASN A 17 1.38 3.88 -4.02
C ASN A 17 2.07 4.38 -2.73
N LYS A 18 1.67 5.55 -2.21
CA LYS A 18 2.19 6.07 -0.93
C LYS A 18 1.81 5.16 0.24
N ILE A 19 0.58 4.64 0.27
CA ILE A 19 0.11 3.68 1.29
C ILE A 19 0.92 2.38 1.20
N SER A 20 1.17 1.88 -0.01
CA SER A 20 2.00 0.70 -0.25
C SER A 20 3.41 0.88 0.33
N THR A 21 4.05 2.04 0.11
CA THR A 21 5.34 2.35 0.73
C THR A 21 5.29 2.37 2.26
N VAL A 22 4.24 2.97 2.85
CA VAL A 22 4.08 2.98 4.31
C VAL A 22 3.89 1.56 4.87
N LEU A 23 3.05 0.75 4.23
CA LEU A 23 2.83 -0.66 4.62
C LEU A 23 4.12 -1.48 4.51
N PHE A 24 4.95 -1.22 3.52
CA PHE A 24 6.26 -1.86 3.39
C PHE A 24 7.21 -1.49 4.52
N VAL A 25 7.25 -0.22 4.91
CA VAL A 25 8.05 0.23 6.07
C VAL A 25 7.52 -0.38 7.37
N LEU A 26 6.19 -0.44 7.55
CA LEU A 26 5.57 -1.09 8.72
C LEU A 26 5.90 -2.58 8.80
N PHE A 27 5.91 -3.29 7.66
CA PHE A 27 6.34 -4.67 7.60
C PHE A 27 7.79 -4.85 8.09
N PHE A 28 8.70 -3.97 7.69
CA PHE A 28 10.08 -3.99 8.18
C PHE A 28 10.18 -3.78 9.69
N ILE A 29 9.41 -2.83 10.23
CA ILE A 29 9.37 -2.57 11.66
C ILE A 29 8.88 -3.83 12.39
N ASP A 30 7.77 -4.42 11.94
CA ASP A 30 7.20 -5.65 12.50
C ASP A 30 8.21 -6.80 12.50
N VAL A 31 8.98 -6.96 11.41
CA VAL A 31 10.04 -7.98 11.32
C VAL A 31 11.16 -7.71 12.34
N CYS A 32 11.53 -6.46 12.57
CA CYS A 32 12.55 -6.08 13.57
C CYS A 32 12.10 -6.34 15.01
N VAL A 33 10.80 -6.30 15.30
CA VAL A 33 10.25 -6.51 16.65
C VAL A 33 9.78 -7.95 16.92
N ILE A 34 9.90 -8.86 15.93
CA ILE A 34 9.68 -10.32 16.09
C ILE A 34 10.25 -10.88 17.40
N PRO A 35 11.53 -10.65 17.78
CA PRO A 35 12.11 -11.29 18.95
C PRO A 35 11.48 -10.85 20.29
N ILE A 36 10.69 -9.77 20.29
CA ILE A 36 10.07 -9.19 21.48
C ILE A 36 8.54 -9.42 21.48
N MET A 37 7.93 -9.56 20.30
CA MET A 37 6.48 -9.69 20.15
C MET A 37 5.99 -11.13 20.28
N GLN A 38 4.73 -11.32 20.69
CA GLN A 38 4.10 -12.64 20.69
C GLN A 38 3.85 -13.13 19.26
N MET A 39 4.20 -14.39 18.98
CA MET A 39 4.10 -15.02 17.66
C MET A 39 2.69 -14.91 17.04
N GLU A 40 1.62 -15.08 17.82
CA GLU A 40 0.24 -14.99 17.32
C GLU A 40 -0.09 -13.58 16.81
N PHE A 41 0.28 -12.55 17.57
CA PHE A 41 0.09 -11.15 17.17
C PHE A 41 0.93 -10.80 15.94
N PHE A 42 2.16 -11.30 15.87
CA PHE A 42 3.02 -11.11 14.71
C PHE A 42 2.41 -11.70 13.43
N LEU A 43 1.92 -12.95 13.48
CA LEU A 43 1.30 -13.61 12.33
C LEU A 43 0.05 -12.88 11.84
N ILE A 44 -0.80 -12.42 12.77
CA ILE A 44 -2.00 -11.65 12.43
C ILE A 44 -1.62 -10.30 11.81
N SER A 45 -0.67 -9.58 12.41
CA SER A 45 -0.21 -8.27 11.88
C SER A 45 0.35 -8.41 10.47
N VAL A 46 1.27 -9.37 10.26
CA VAL A 46 1.86 -9.64 8.95
C VAL A 46 0.79 -10.01 7.92
N ALA A 47 -0.17 -10.87 8.28
CA ALA A 47 -1.24 -11.25 7.36
C ALA A 47 -2.06 -10.04 6.92
N VAL A 48 -2.40 -9.14 7.85
CA VAL A 48 -3.13 -7.89 7.55
C VAL A 48 -2.30 -6.98 6.65
N ILE A 49 -1.01 -6.78 6.96
CA ILE A 49 -0.12 -5.92 6.17
C ILE A 49 0.03 -6.45 4.74
N VAL A 50 0.23 -7.76 4.56
CA VAL A 50 0.36 -8.39 3.25
C VAL A 50 -0.90 -8.23 2.41
N VAL A 51 -2.08 -8.44 3.01
CA VAL A 51 -3.36 -8.27 2.30
C VAL A 51 -3.57 -6.81 1.88
N LEU A 52 -3.34 -5.86 2.79
CA LEU A 52 -3.47 -4.42 2.49
C LEU A 52 -2.46 -3.96 1.43
N PHE A 53 -1.23 -4.50 1.49
CA PHE A 53 -0.18 -4.19 0.52
C PHE A 53 -0.56 -4.71 -0.86
N ALA A 54 -1.02 -5.95 -0.98
CA ALA A 54 -1.47 -6.53 -2.24
C ALA A 54 -2.63 -5.74 -2.88
N ILE A 55 -3.64 -5.36 -2.09
CA ILE A 55 -4.75 -4.53 -2.57
C ILE A 55 -4.23 -3.17 -3.05
N SER A 56 -3.34 -2.54 -2.28
CA SER A 56 -2.74 -1.23 -2.63
C SER A 56 -1.93 -1.32 -3.93
N CYS A 57 -1.19 -2.41 -4.15
CA CYS A 57 -0.46 -2.66 -5.39
C CYS A 57 -1.39 -2.88 -6.58
N ILE A 58 -2.47 -3.67 -6.42
CA ILE A 58 -3.45 -3.91 -7.50
C ILE A 58 -4.16 -2.61 -7.88
N VAL A 59 -4.64 -1.85 -6.90
CA VAL A 59 -5.31 -0.57 -7.14
C VAL A 59 -4.34 0.44 -7.75
N GLY A 60 -3.12 0.55 -7.21
CA GLY A 60 -2.06 1.38 -7.78
C GLY A 60 -1.77 1.02 -9.23
N HIS A 61 -1.61 -0.26 -9.54
CA HIS A 61 -1.39 -0.75 -10.89
C HIS A 61 -2.56 -0.44 -11.83
N ILE A 62 -3.82 -0.66 -11.41
CA ILE A 62 -5.01 -0.36 -12.23
C ILE A 62 -5.18 1.15 -12.45
N CYS A 63 -4.94 1.97 -11.42
CA CYS A 63 -5.13 3.41 -11.47
C CYS A 63 -4.00 4.16 -12.17
N LEU A 64 -2.78 3.60 -12.19
CA LEU A 64 -1.59 4.22 -12.79
C LEU A 64 -1.12 3.52 -14.08
N LYS A 65 -1.80 2.48 -14.56
CA LYS A 65 -1.41 1.71 -15.75
C LYS A 65 -1.14 2.58 -16.98
N ASP A 66 -1.98 3.58 -17.19
CA ASP A 66 -1.95 4.49 -18.34
C ASP A 66 -1.38 5.87 -17.98
N TYR A 67 -0.88 6.04 -16.75
CA TYR A 67 -0.31 7.30 -16.28
C TYR A 67 1.08 7.49 -16.88
N LYS A 68 1.23 8.48 -17.76
CA LYS A 68 2.53 8.99 -18.20
C LYS A 68 2.92 10.15 -17.28
N PRO A 69 4.01 10.05 -16.49
CA PRO A 69 4.56 11.22 -15.84
C PRO A 69 5.06 12.18 -16.92
N GLU A 70 4.54 13.40 -16.93
CA GLU A 70 5.02 14.51 -17.76
C GLU A 70 6.44 14.94 -17.35
#